data_AF-A0A1W9U6X2-F1
#
_entry.id   AF-A0A1W9U6X2-F1
#
_cell.length_a   1.000
_cell.length_b   1.000
_cell.length_c   1.000
_cell.angle_alpha   90.00
_cell.angle_beta   90.00
_cell.angle_gamma   90.00
#
_symmetry.space_group_name_H-M   'P 1'
#
loop_
_entity.id
_entity.type
_entity.pdbx_description
1 polymer ?
#
loop_
_entity_poly.entity_id
_entity_poly.type
_entity_poly.pdbx_seq_one_letter_code
_entity_poly.pdbx_strand_id
1 'polypeptide(L)'
;MKKLVALILVCSLVAAHLWLYSQVYASKSRLDQQVQVRYVLPASFTHISSLDFKGITADFQFLQANFFIGEKIERSDTVTLEDWAYFKRIILAVTDLDPYFFDPYYIAGGLLAWGPHLYEDAIDILKKGMKYRPNDRRLPLTIGFYYFYFLNDSQNGAEYMAKAARIPGAPPYYATLAARLSYYAGEHEASVLLLKEMLDNTRDERIRQKYAKRLQALEDAIILERAVSRYRKLHGDRPATLHELVMSGIVDELPYEPYGGEWYLMEGGRVYSTSRFVDRACPKN
;
A
#
# COMPACT_ATOMS: atom_id res chain seq x y z
N MET A 1 -50.14 40.23 18.44
CA MET A 1 -49.67 39.67 19.74
C MET A 1 -49.20 38.22 19.62
N LYS A 2 -50.03 37.25 19.19
CA LYS A 2 -49.65 35.81 19.12
C LYS A 2 -48.37 35.53 18.30
N LYS A 3 -48.18 36.19 17.14
CA LYS A 3 -46.97 36.04 16.32
C LYS A 3 -45.69 36.60 16.99
N LEU A 4 -45.84 37.67 17.76
CA LEU A 4 -44.72 38.29 18.50
C LEU A 4 -44.28 37.37 19.65
N VAL A 5 -45.26 36.80 20.37
CA VAL A 5 -44.99 35.84 21.45
C VAL A 5 -44.33 34.56 20.92
N ALA A 6 -44.77 34.05 19.77
CA ALA A 6 -44.15 32.88 19.13
C ALA A 6 -42.70 33.17 18.69
N LEU A 7 -42.43 34.35 18.14
CA LEU A 7 -41.07 34.76 17.75
C LEU A 7 -40.14 34.82 18.97
N ILE A 8 -40.61 35.44 20.07
CA ILE A 8 -39.84 35.54 21.32
C ILE A 8 -39.55 34.14 21.89
N LEU A 9 -40.52 33.23 21.83
CA LEU A 9 -40.35 31.86 22.30
C LEU A 9 -39.28 31.11 21.47
N VAL A 10 -39.33 31.20 20.15
CA VAL A 10 -38.34 30.59 19.26
C VAL A 10 -36.95 31.18 19.50
N CYS A 11 -36.83 32.50 19.61
CA CYS A 11 -35.56 33.15 19.93
C CYS A 11 -35.02 32.71 21.29
N SER A 12 -35.87 32.55 22.31
CA SER A 12 -35.44 32.05 23.62
C SER A 12 -34.99 30.59 23.58
N LEU A 13 -35.65 29.74 22.78
CA LEU A 13 -35.27 28.33 22.62
C LEU A 13 -33.94 28.21 21.87
N VAL A 14 -33.71 29.01 20.84
CA VAL A 14 -32.44 29.06 20.12
C VAL A 14 -31.32 29.58 21.03
N ALA A 15 -31.57 30.65 21.79
CA ALA A 15 -30.59 31.17 22.75
C ALA A 15 -30.26 30.16 23.85
N ALA A 16 -31.27 29.48 24.40
CA ALA A 16 -31.08 28.42 25.38
C ALA A 16 -30.31 27.23 24.79
N HIS A 17 -30.61 26.84 23.54
CA HIS A 17 -29.89 25.79 22.84
C HIS A 17 -28.42 26.15 22.63
N LEU A 18 -28.13 27.37 22.16
CA LEU A 18 -26.74 27.84 21.97
C LEU A 18 -25.99 27.93 23.30
N TRP A 19 -26.64 28.39 24.37
CA TRP A 19 -26.03 28.47 25.70
C TRP A 19 -25.74 27.08 26.28
N LEU A 20 -26.71 26.17 26.23
CA LEU A 20 -26.52 24.77 26.66
C LEU A 20 -25.45 24.08 25.83
N TYR A 21 -25.46 24.27 24.52
CA TYR A 21 -24.44 23.72 23.61
C TYR A 21 -23.05 24.25 23.96
N SER A 22 -22.91 25.56 24.24
CA SER A 22 -21.64 26.16 24.66
C SER A 22 -21.14 25.63 26.01
N GLN A 23 -22.05 25.40 26.97
CA GLN A 23 -21.72 24.81 28.27
C GLN A 23 -21.30 23.35 28.14
N VAL A 24 -22.03 22.56 27.33
CA VAL A 24 -21.67 21.16 27.05
C VAL A 24 -20.33 21.10 26.34
N TYR A 25 -20.07 21.98 25.37
CA TYR A 25 -18.79 22.05 24.66
C TYR A 25 -17.63 22.41 25.61
N ALA A 26 -17.82 23.42 26.47
CA ALA A 26 -16.81 23.85 27.44
C ALA A 26 -16.58 22.84 28.59
N SER A 27 -17.60 22.06 28.95
CA SER A 27 -17.48 20.97 29.93
C SER A 27 -16.83 19.74 29.30
N LYS A 28 -17.20 19.39 28.08
CA LYS A 28 -16.57 18.31 27.30
C LYS A 28 -15.08 18.60 27.06
N SER A 29 -14.72 19.82 26.66
CA SER A 29 -13.31 20.19 26.45
C SER A 29 -12.46 20.10 27.72
N ARG A 30 -13.05 20.39 28.89
CA ARG A 30 -12.38 20.24 30.19
C ARG A 30 -12.26 18.78 30.63
N LEU A 31 -13.30 17.98 30.38
CA LEU A 31 -13.30 16.54 30.66
C LEU A 31 -12.29 15.80 29.75
N ASP A 32 -12.27 16.10 28.47
CA ASP A 32 -11.32 15.53 27.49
C ASP A 32 -9.86 15.88 27.84
N GLN A 33 -9.62 17.04 28.49
CA GLN A 33 -8.30 17.42 29.01
C GLN A 33 -7.90 16.71 30.31
N GLN A 34 -8.84 16.37 31.19
CA GLN A 34 -8.54 15.81 32.52
C GLN A 34 -8.65 14.28 32.59
N VAL A 35 -9.49 13.68 31.76
CA VAL A 35 -9.70 12.23 31.71
C VAL A 35 -9.76 11.86 30.23
N GLN A 36 -8.67 11.32 29.69
CA GLN A 36 -8.76 10.59 28.43
C GLN A 36 -9.57 9.32 28.71
N VAL A 37 -10.89 9.42 28.68
CA VAL A 37 -11.80 8.28 28.83
C VAL A 37 -11.61 7.41 27.59
N ARG A 38 -10.62 6.51 27.66
CA ARG A 38 -10.28 5.53 26.63
C ARG A 38 -11.28 4.38 26.64
N TYR A 39 -12.56 4.69 26.38
CA TYR A 39 -13.61 3.67 26.33
C TYR A 39 -13.77 3.15 24.91
N VAL A 40 -13.19 1.98 24.63
CA VAL A 40 -13.55 1.21 23.44
C VAL A 40 -14.73 0.32 23.80
N LEU A 41 -15.93 0.63 23.29
CA LEU A 41 -17.05 -0.31 23.37
C LEU A 41 -16.64 -1.59 22.61
N PRO A 42 -16.64 -2.77 23.26
CA PRO A 42 -16.34 -4.02 22.57
C PRO A 42 -17.23 -4.19 21.34
N ALA A 43 -16.69 -4.76 20.26
CA ALA A 43 -17.46 -4.97 19.02
C ALA A 43 -18.76 -5.74 19.26
N SER A 44 -18.75 -6.72 20.16
CA SER A 44 -19.94 -7.50 20.55
C SER A 44 -21.04 -6.64 21.19
N PHE A 45 -20.68 -5.72 22.08
CA PHE A 45 -21.65 -4.82 22.72
C PHE A 45 -22.16 -3.77 21.73
N THR A 46 -21.26 -3.21 20.92
CA THR A 46 -21.59 -2.24 19.86
C THR A 46 -22.50 -2.88 18.82
N HIS A 47 -22.28 -4.13 18.45
CA HIS A 47 -23.09 -4.86 17.49
C HIS A 47 -24.54 -5.08 17.98
N ILE A 48 -24.74 -5.25 19.29
CA ILE A 48 -26.08 -5.39 19.88
C ILE A 48 -26.78 -4.02 19.98
N SER A 49 -26.05 -2.99 20.42
CA SER A 49 -26.63 -1.65 20.63
C SER A 49 -26.88 -0.88 19.34
N SER A 50 -26.12 -1.17 18.28
CA SER A 50 -26.27 -0.51 16.97
C SER A 50 -27.44 -1.05 16.13
N LEU A 51 -28.05 -2.18 16.51
CA LEU A 51 -29.14 -2.83 15.78
C LEU A 51 -28.81 -2.95 14.27
N ASP A 52 -29.57 -2.30 13.40
CA ASP A 52 -29.36 -2.28 11.94
C ASP A 52 -28.39 -1.18 11.47
N PHE A 53 -27.96 -0.27 12.35
CA PHE A 53 -27.11 0.90 12.02
C PHE A 53 -25.61 0.65 12.27
N LYS A 54 -25.15 -0.58 12.01
CA LYS A 54 -23.76 -1.00 12.21
C LYS A 54 -22.77 -0.16 11.41
N GLY A 55 -23.10 0.14 10.15
CA GLY A 55 -22.27 0.98 9.27
C GLY A 55 -22.07 2.40 9.82
N ILE A 56 -23.15 3.11 10.16
CA ILE A 56 -23.07 4.46 10.75
C ILE A 56 -22.28 4.46 12.06
N THR A 57 -22.45 3.40 12.87
CA THR A 57 -21.70 3.25 14.12
C THR A 57 -20.21 3.03 13.86
N ALA A 58 -19.87 2.22 12.85
CA ALA A 58 -18.49 2.00 12.41
C ALA A 58 -17.87 3.30 11.87
N ASP A 59 -18.60 4.07 11.05
CA ASP A 59 -18.19 5.37 10.53
C ASP A 59 -17.89 6.35 11.67
N PHE A 60 -18.78 6.45 12.64
CA PHE A 60 -18.63 7.34 13.78
C PHE A 60 -17.42 6.96 14.66
N GLN A 61 -17.25 5.67 14.96
CA GLN A 61 -16.09 5.18 15.73
C GLN A 61 -14.79 5.36 14.95
N PHE A 62 -14.80 5.17 13.63
CA PHE A 62 -13.65 5.41 12.78
C PHE A 62 -13.24 6.88 12.79
N LEU A 63 -14.20 7.81 12.64
CA LEU A 63 -13.92 9.24 12.73
C LEU A 63 -13.31 9.60 14.09
N GLN A 64 -13.88 9.09 15.20
CA GLN A 64 -13.30 9.32 16.53
C GLN A 64 -11.86 8.83 16.64
N ALA A 65 -11.53 7.65 16.12
CA ALA A 65 -10.18 7.11 16.15
C ALA A 65 -9.19 8.01 15.40
N ASN A 66 -9.57 8.51 14.22
CA ASN A 66 -8.74 9.41 13.42
C ASN A 66 -8.58 10.77 14.09
N PHE A 67 -9.66 11.35 14.62
CA PHE A 67 -9.57 12.63 15.35
C PHE A 67 -8.70 12.52 16.58
N PHE A 68 -8.76 11.42 17.33
CA PHE A 68 -7.91 11.19 18.51
C PHE A 68 -6.41 11.24 18.17
N ILE A 69 -5.99 10.56 17.10
CA ILE A 69 -4.59 10.61 16.64
C ILE A 69 -4.27 11.97 16.02
N GLY A 70 -5.16 12.49 15.18
CA GLY A 70 -4.97 13.76 14.46
C GLY A 70 -4.81 14.96 15.39
N GLU A 71 -5.62 15.04 16.45
CA GLU A 71 -5.55 16.12 17.45
C GLU A 71 -4.21 16.13 18.20
N LYS A 72 -3.69 14.96 18.58
CA LYS A 72 -2.37 14.85 19.22
C LYS A 72 -1.26 15.28 18.26
N ILE A 73 -1.32 14.87 16.99
CA ILE A 73 -0.34 15.27 15.97
C ILE A 73 -0.39 16.79 15.74
N GLU A 74 -1.59 17.37 15.60
CA GLU A 74 -1.78 18.81 15.36
C GLU A 74 -1.24 19.66 16.51
N ARG A 75 -1.48 19.22 17.75
CA ARG A 75 -0.98 19.89 18.97
C ARG A 75 0.52 19.70 19.21
N SER A 76 1.21 18.94 18.34
CA SER A 76 2.61 18.53 18.53
C SER A 76 2.82 17.76 19.84
N ASP A 77 1.79 17.07 20.32
CA ASP A 77 1.90 16.17 21.46
C ASP A 77 2.60 14.87 21.02
N THR A 78 3.44 14.31 21.88
CA THR A 78 4.03 12.99 21.63
C THR A 78 2.93 11.92 21.66
N VAL A 79 2.66 11.28 20.52
CA VAL A 79 1.75 10.14 20.45
C VAL A 79 2.45 8.91 21.01
N THR A 80 1.97 8.40 22.14
CA THR A 80 2.59 7.27 22.84
C THR A 80 2.23 5.93 22.19
N LEU A 81 2.99 4.87 22.47
CA LEU A 81 2.63 3.51 22.03
C LEU A 81 1.28 3.06 22.59
N GLU A 82 0.89 3.55 23.77
CA GLU A 82 -0.42 3.25 24.34
C GLU A 82 -1.57 3.93 23.57
N ASP A 83 -1.34 5.14 23.07
CA ASP A 83 -2.28 5.83 22.18
C ASP A 83 -2.47 5.04 20.87
N TRP A 84 -1.39 4.51 20.29
CA TRP A 84 -1.45 3.66 19.11
C TRP A 84 -2.14 2.32 19.36
N ALA A 85 -1.91 1.71 20.53
CA ALA A 85 -2.62 0.50 20.94
C ALA A 85 -4.13 0.77 21.12
N TYR A 86 -4.50 1.92 21.68
CA TYR A 86 -5.89 2.35 21.78
C TYR A 86 -6.53 2.57 20.40
N PHE A 87 -5.86 3.30 19.52
CA PHE A 87 -6.29 3.49 18.12
C PHE A 87 -6.51 2.14 17.42
N LYS A 88 -5.54 1.23 17.49
CA LYS A 88 -5.64 -0.11 16.89
C LYS A 88 -6.84 -0.88 17.42
N ARG A 89 -7.12 -0.83 18.73
CA ARG A 89 -8.30 -1.48 19.32
C ARG A 89 -9.62 -0.95 18.76
N ILE A 90 -9.73 0.37 18.56
CA ILE A 90 -10.91 0.96 17.93
C ILE A 90 -11.02 0.49 16.48
N ILE A 91 -9.94 0.53 15.69
CA ILE A 91 -9.95 0.08 14.29
C ILE A 91 -10.35 -1.39 14.17
N LEU A 92 -9.87 -2.25 15.07
CA LEU A 92 -10.27 -3.65 15.09
C LEU A 92 -11.77 -3.80 15.37
N ALA A 93 -12.33 -3.05 16.32
CA ALA A 93 -13.75 -3.06 16.61
C ALA A 93 -14.60 -2.54 15.43
N VAL A 94 -14.16 -1.44 14.79
CA VAL A 94 -14.79 -0.87 13.58
C VAL A 94 -14.81 -1.90 12.46
N THR A 95 -13.68 -2.56 12.20
CA THR A 95 -13.55 -3.56 11.13
C THR A 95 -14.19 -4.91 11.45
N ASP A 96 -14.55 -5.16 12.71
CA ASP A 96 -15.42 -6.29 13.09
C ASP A 96 -16.89 -5.94 12.93
N LEU A 97 -17.25 -4.66 13.14
CA LEU A 97 -18.62 -4.17 13.01
C LEU A 97 -19.06 -3.98 11.55
N ASP A 98 -18.19 -3.41 10.72
CA ASP A 98 -18.35 -3.34 9.26
C ASP A 98 -17.09 -3.84 8.54
N PRO A 99 -16.99 -5.16 8.28
CA PRO A 99 -15.82 -5.75 7.64
C PRO A 99 -15.62 -5.34 6.18
N TYR A 100 -16.63 -4.76 5.54
CA TYR A 100 -16.52 -4.29 4.16
C TYR A 100 -16.12 -2.81 4.09
N PHE A 101 -16.02 -2.10 5.21
CA PHE A 101 -15.57 -0.72 5.21
C PHE A 101 -14.06 -0.64 4.91
N PHE A 102 -13.70 -0.11 3.73
CA PHE A 102 -12.32 -0.10 3.23
C PHE A 102 -11.40 0.86 4.02
N ASP A 103 -11.89 2.06 4.33
CA ASP A 103 -11.06 3.16 4.85
C ASP A 103 -10.37 2.82 6.17
N PRO A 104 -11.02 2.15 7.15
CA PRO A 104 -10.36 1.69 8.37
C PRO A 104 -9.13 0.83 8.13
N TYR A 105 -9.15 -0.06 7.13
CA TYR A 105 -7.99 -0.88 6.83
C TYR A 105 -6.85 -0.05 6.21
N TYR A 106 -7.19 0.78 5.22
CA TYR A 106 -6.20 1.51 4.43
C TYR A 106 -5.56 2.65 5.23
N ILE A 107 -6.37 3.46 5.92
CA ILE A 107 -5.90 4.60 6.70
C ILE A 107 -5.15 4.12 7.95
N ALA A 108 -5.66 3.13 8.68
CA ALA A 108 -4.95 2.61 9.85
C ALA A 108 -3.64 1.93 9.47
N GLY A 109 -3.61 1.16 8.37
CA GLY A 109 -2.36 0.61 7.85
C GLY A 109 -1.32 1.70 7.58
N GLY A 110 -1.74 2.81 6.95
CA GLY A 110 -0.89 3.97 6.73
C GLY A 110 -0.39 4.60 8.03
N LEU A 111 -1.29 4.95 8.94
CA LEU A 111 -0.94 5.61 10.19
C LEU A 111 0.00 4.76 11.06
N LEU A 112 -0.24 3.45 11.15
CA LEU A 112 0.60 2.53 11.92
C LEU A 112 1.98 2.32 11.30
N ALA A 113 2.08 2.25 9.97
CA ALA A 113 3.36 2.06 9.29
C ALA A 113 4.23 3.33 9.32
N TRP A 114 3.63 4.50 9.02
CA TRP A 114 4.38 5.75 8.89
C TRP A 114 4.59 6.49 10.21
N GLY A 115 3.69 6.33 11.19
CA GLY A 115 3.77 7.01 12.49
C GLY A 115 4.71 6.28 13.46
N PRO A 116 4.23 5.22 14.14
CA PRO A 116 5.01 4.50 15.15
C PRO A 116 5.88 3.37 14.58
N HIS A 117 5.96 3.20 13.27
CA HIS A 117 6.70 2.10 12.62
C HIS A 117 6.23 0.69 13.02
N LEU A 118 4.93 0.53 13.30
CA LEU A 118 4.29 -0.74 13.63
C LEU A 118 3.93 -1.50 12.34
N TYR A 119 4.95 -1.96 11.62
CA TYR A 119 4.82 -2.52 10.27
C TYR A 119 4.01 -3.83 10.25
N GLU A 120 4.25 -4.75 11.19
CA GLU A 120 3.50 -6.00 11.25
C GLU A 120 2.03 -5.74 11.54
N ASP A 121 1.71 -4.83 12.46
CA ASP A 121 0.34 -4.44 12.79
C ASP A 121 -0.38 -3.82 11.60
N ALA A 122 0.32 -2.95 10.85
CA ALA A 122 -0.20 -2.36 9.63
C ALA A 122 -0.53 -3.43 8.57
N ILE A 123 0.39 -4.39 8.37
CA ILE A 123 0.20 -5.51 7.46
C ILE A 123 -0.97 -6.40 7.90
N ASP A 124 -1.10 -6.70 9.19
CA ASP A 124 -2.14 -7.57 9.73
C ASP A 124 -3.54 -6.98 9.57
N ILE A 125 -3.69 -5.66 9.76
CA ILE A 125 -4.96 -4.96 9.48
C ILE A 125 -5.30 -5.06 7.99
N LEU A 126 -4.34 -4.82 7.09
CA LEU A 126 -4.59 -4.94 5.65
C LEU A 126 -4.93 -6.38 5.24
N LYS A 127 -4.26 -7.39 5.82
CA LYS A 127 -4.57 -8.81 5.62
C LYS A 127 -5.97 -9.16 6.10
N LYS A 128 -6.43 -8.60 7.24
CA LYS A 128 -7.82 -8.71 7.69
C LYS A 128 -8.77 -8.17 6.63
N GLY A 129 -8.50 -7.00 6.07
CA GLY A 129 -9.27 -6.42 4.97
C GLY A 129 -9.34 -7.31 3.73
N MET A 130 -8.23 -7.96 3.35
CA MET A 130 -8.20 -8.88 2.20
C MET A 130 -9.16 -10.06 2.34
N LYS A 131 -9.40 -10.54 3.58
CA LYS A 131 -10.34 -11.66 3.82
C LYS A 131 -11.78 -11.28 3.47
N TYR A 132 -12.17 -10.04 3.74
CA TYR A 132 -13.53 -9.56 3.49
C TYR A 132 -13.68 -8.88 2.12
N ARG A 133 -12.58 -8.31 1.59
CA ARG A 133 -12.54 -7.59 0.31
C ARG A 133 -11.56 -8.23 -0.68
N PRO A 134 -11.78 -9.49 -1.11
CA PRO A 134 -10.82 -10.22 -1.96
C PRO A 134 -10.60 -9.58 -3.34
N ASN A 135 -11.57 -8.80 -3.82
CA ASN A 135 -11.48 -8.09 -5.11
C ASN A 135 -10.85 -6.68 -4.99
N ASP A 136 -10.45 -6.27 -3.79
CA ASP A 136 -9.82 -4.97 -3.58
C ASP A 136 -8.31 -5.06 -3.76
N ARG A 137 -7.86 -4.80 -4.98
CA ARG A 137 -6.44 -4.83 -5.38
C ARG A 137 -5.53 -3.89 -4.60
N ARG A 138 -6.08 -2.85 -3.96
CA ARG A 138 -5.28 -1.85 -3.23
C ARG A 138 -4.66 -2.46 -1.98
N LEU A 139 -5.39 -3.34 -1.29
CA LEU A 139 -4.91 -3.99 -0.06
C LEU A 139 -3.65 -4.83 -0.30
N PRO A 140 -3.62 -5.83 -1.21
CA PRO A 140 -2.40 -6.58 -1.49
C PRO A 140 -1.30 -5.71 -2.10
N LEU A 141 -1.62 -4.68 -2.90
CA LEU A 141 -0.59 -3.76 -3.39
C LEU A 141 0.10 -3.04 -2.22
N THR A 142 -0.67 -2.50 -1.27
CA THR A 142 -0.14 -1.80 -0.10
C THR A 142 0.66 -2.73 0.80
N ILE A 143 0.19 -3.96 1.03
CA ILE A 143 0.97 -4.96 1.79
C ILE A 143 2.30 -5.25 1.09
N GLY A 144 2.28 -5.45 -0.23
CA GLY A 144 3.50 -5.67 -1.02
C GLY A 144 4.46 -4.48 -0.92
N PHE A 145 3.93 -3.26 -0.93
CA PHE A 145 4.72 -2.06 -0.71
C PHE A 145 5.34 -2.02 0.70
N TYR A 146 4.62 -2.41 1.76
CA TYR A 146 5.18 -2.42 3.12
C TYR A 146 6.28 -3.45 3.30
N TYR A 147 6.11 -4.66 2.76
CA TYR A 147 7.18 -5.67 2.75
C TYR A 147 8.43 -5.14 2.03
N PHE A 148 8.25 -4.59 0.83
CA PHE A 148 9.37 -4.07 0.05
C PHE A 148 10.06 -2.88 0.72
N TYR A 149 9.30 -1.87 1.11
CA TYR A 149 9.83 -0.56 1.49
C TYR A 149 10.25 -0.48 2.97
N PHE A 150 9.44 -1.04 3.88
CA PHE A 150 9.72 -0.94 5.32
C PHE A 150 10.50 -2.14 5.85
N LEU A 151 10.21 -3.34 5.34
CA LEU A 151 10.84 -4.58 5.82
C LEU A 151 12.03 -5.04 4.96
N ASN A 152 12.34 -4.33 3.87
CA ASN A 152 13.35 -4.74 2.87
C ASN A 152 13.15 -6.17 2.32
N ASP A 153 11.92 -6.68 2.40
CA ASP A 153 11.54 -8.01 1.95
C ASP A 153 10.95 -7.93 0.54
N SER A 154 11.86 -7.97 -0.43
CA SER A 154 11.50 -7.89 -1.85
C SER A 154 10.72 -9.13 -2.32
N GLN A 155 10.93 -10.29 -1.70
CA GLN A 155 10.25 -11.54 -2.07
C GLN A 155 8.77 -11.47 -1.71
N ASN A 156 8.44 -11.25 -0.43
CA ASN A 156 7.06 -11.07 0.00
C ASN A 156 6.42 -9.84 -0.69
N GLY A 157 7.20 -8.77 -0.86
CA GLY A 157 6.76 -7.59 -1.59
C GLY A 157 6.27 -7.93 -2.99
N ALA A 158 7.06 -8.67 -3.77
CA ALA A 158 6.71 -9.06 -5.13
C ALA A 158 5.50 -10.00 -5.15
N GLU A 159 5.42 -10.95 -4.22
CA GLU A 159 4.29 -11.90 -4.14
C GLU A 159 2.95 -11.18 -3.91
N TYR A 160 2.88 -10.25 -2.98
CA TYR A 160 1.65 -9.50 -2.72
C TYR A 160 1.30 -8.54 -3.85
N MET A 161 2.29 -7.89 -4.48
CA MET A 161 2.03 -7.08 -5.67
C MET A 161 1.56 -7.92 -6.87
N ALA A 162 2.06 -9.15 -7.03
CA ALA A 162 1.59 -10.09 -8.03
C ALA A 162 0.14 -10.53 -7.75
N LYS A 163 -0.22 -10.80 -6.49
CA LYS A 163 -1.62 -11.03 -6.08
C LYS A 163 -2.50 -9.85 -6.46
N ALA A 164 -2.04 -8.62 -6.23
CA ALA A 164 -2.75 -7.42 -6.61
C ALA A 164 -2.94 -7.30 -8.13
N ALA A 165 -1.93 -7.65 -8.92
CA ALA A 165 -1.96 -7.59 -10.38
C ALA A 165 -2.96 -8.57 -11.01
N ARG A 166 -3.18 -9.74 -10.38
CA ARG A 166 -4.11 -10.76 -10.84
C ARG A 166 -5.58 -10.42 -10.61
N ILE A 167 -5.87 -9.44 -9.76
CA ILE A 167 -7.24 -9.03 -9.47
C ILE A 167 -7.82 -8.28 -10.69
N PRO A 168 -9.02 -8.65 -11.19
CA PRO A 168 -9.61 -8.01 -12.36
C PRO A 168 -9.66 -6.47 -12.27
N GLY A 169 -9.33 -5.83 -13.39
CA GLY A 169 -9.25 -4.37 -13.52
C GLY A 169 -8.02 -3.75 -12.85
N ALA A 170 -7.03 -4.55 -12.43
CA ALA A 170 -5.80 -4.00 -11.89
C ALA A 170 -5.07 -3.11 -12.91
N PRO A 171 -4.56 -1.95 -12.49
CA PRO A 171 -3.73 -1.11 -13.34
C PRO A 171 -2.54 -1.90 -13.89
N PRO A 172 -2.19 -1.75 -15.18
CA PRO A 172 -1.13 -2.54 -15.80
C PRO A 172 0.23 -2.47 -15.11
N TYR A 173 0.51 -1.35 -14.46
CA TYR A 173 1.79 -1.17 -13.80
C TYR A 173 1.99 -2.13 -12.60
N TYR A 174 0.92 -2.70 -12.02
CA TYR A 174 1.02 -3.63 -10.89
C TYR A 174 1.86 -4.85 -11.25
N ALA A 175 1.56 -5.47 -12.40
CA ALA A 175 2.29 -6.63 -12.90
C ALA A 175 3.75 -6.27 -13.24
N THR A 176 3.97 -5.12 -13.88
CA THR A 176 5.34 -4.68 -14.22
C THR A 176 6.18 -4.38 -12.98
N LEU A 177 5.56 -3.86 -11.93
CA LEU A 177 6.21 -3.57 -10.66
C LEU A 177 6.55 -4.86 -9.91
N ALA A 178 5.58 -5.78 -9.80
CA ALA A 178 5.77 -7.09 -9.19
C ALA A 178 6.87 -7.88 -9.90
N ALA A 179 6.85 -7.96 -11.23
CA ALA A 179 7.86 -8.65 -12.01
C ALA A 179 9.25 -8.03 -11.81
N ARG A 180 9.37 -6.70 -11.85
CA ARG A 180 10.64 -6.02 -11.56
C ARG A 180 11.15 -6.36 -10.16
N LEU A 181 10.26 -6.36 -9.18
CA LEU A 181 10.64 -6.65 -7.80
C LEU A 181 11.07 -8.12 -7.61
N SER A 182 10.36 -9.07 -8.22
CA SER A 182 10.78 -10.48 -8.28
C SER A 182 12.16 -10.63 -8.91
N TYR A 183 12.41 -9.93 -10.02
CA TYR A 183 13.72 -9.94 -10.66
C TYR A 183 14.80 -9.46 -9.69
N TYR A 184 14.61 -8.32 -9.02
CA TYR A 184 15.58 -7.80 -8.05
C TYR A 184 15.78 -8.73 -6.85
N ALA A 185 14.74 -9.43 -6.41
CA ALA A 185 14.82 -10.48 -5.39
C ALA A 185 15.59 -11.73 -5.83
N GLY A 186 15.93 -11.87 -7.12
CA GLY A 186 16.57 -13.08 -7.69
C GLY A 186 15.58 -14.15 -8.13
N GLU A 187 14.27 -13.89 -7.99
CA GLU A 187 13.17 -14.77 -8.37
C GLU A 187 12.83 -14.61 -9.86
N HIS A 188 13.81 -14.91 -10.72
CA HIS A 188 13.72 -14.70 -12.16
C HIS A 188 12.55 -15.46 -12.80
N GLU A 189 12.32 -16.70 -12.37
CA GLU A 189 11.22 -17.53 -12.88
C GLU A 189 9.86 -16.92 -12.53
N ALA A 190 9.67 -16.49 -11.28
CA ALA A 190 8.43 -15.85 -10.84
C ALA A 190 8.14 -14.56 -11.63
N SER A 191 9.19 -13.78 -11.92
CA SER A 191 9.11 -12.55 -12.71
C SER A 191 8.59 -12.80 -14.13
N VAL A 192 9.22 -13.76 -14.83
CA VAL A 192 8.87 -14.15 -16.20
C VAL A 192 7.47 -14.79 -16.25
N LEU A 193 7.17 -15.69 -15.31
CA LEU A 193 5.90 -16.39 -15.23
C LEU A 193 4.73 -15.42 -15.06
N LEU A 194 4.87 -14.43 -14.17
CA LEU A 194 3.84 -13.41 -13.96
C LEU A 194 3.54 -12.64 -15.26
N LEU A 195 4.56 -12.20 -16.00
CA LEU A 195 4.33 -11.42 -17.21
C LEU A 195 3.74 -12.24 -18.34
N LYS A 196 4.13 -13.52 -18.47
CA LYS A 196 3.49 -14.47 -19.41
C LYS A 196 2.02 -14.66 -19.06
N GLU A 197 1.71 -14.91 -17.79
CA GLU A 197 0.33 -15.00 -17.30
C GLU A 197 -0.49 -13.74 -17.63
N MET A 198 0.09 -12.56 -17.43
CA MET A 198 -0.60 -11.29 -17.72
C MET A 198 -0.77 -11.05 -19.22
N LEU A 199 0.19 -11.47 -20.06
CA LEU A 199 0.07 -11.44 -21.51
C LEU A 199 -1.08 -12.31 -21.99
N ASP A 200 -1.18 -13.54 -21.51
CA ASP A 200 -2.20 -14.50 -21.96
C ASP A 200 -3.62 -14.03 -21.59
N ASN A 201 -3.75 -13.35 -20.44
CA ASN A 201 -5.05 -12.90 -19.93
C ASN A 201 -5.44 -11.47 -20.34
N THR A 202 -4.56 -10.72 -20.99
CA THR A 202 -4.84 -9.33 -21.42
C THR A 202 -5.31 -9.27 -22.87
N ARG A 203 -6.43 -8.57 -23.09
CA ARG A 203 -7.00 -8.34 -24.44
C ARG A 203 -6.58 -7.01 -25.07
N ASP A 204 -6.36 -5.97 -24.25
CA ASP A 204 -5.93 -4.66 -24.73
C ASP A 204 -4.52 -4.75 -25.29
N GLU A 205 -4.37 -4.55 -26.60
CA GLU A 205 -3.11 -4.71 -27.31
C GLU A 205 -2.01 -3.75 -26.83
N ARG A 206 -2.39 -2.53 -26.42
CA ARG A 206 -1.42 -1.56 -25.88
C ARG A 206 -0.88 -2.03 -24.53
N ILE A 207 -1.71 -2.66 -23.71
CA ILE A 207 -1.27 -3.25 -22.44
C ILE A 207 -0.43 -4.51 -22.70
N ARG A 208 -0.84 -5.38 -23.64
CA ARG A 208 -0.05 -6.54 -24.07
C ARG A 208 1.35 -6.14 -24.50
N GLN A 209 1.49 -5.12 -25.34
CA GLN A 209 2.79 -4.59 -25.77
C GLN A 209 3.67 -4.15 -24.60
N LYS A 210 3.09 -3.53 -23.56
CA LYS A 210 3.85 -3.16 -22.35
C LYS A 210 4.38 -4.37 -21.60
N TYR A 211 3.57 -5.43 -21.47
CA TYR A 211 4.01 -6.66 -20.83
C TYR A 211 5.03 -7.41 -21.68
N ALA A 212 4.85 -7.48 -22.99
CA ALA A 212 5.79 -8.11 -23.92
C ALA A 212 7.15 -7.42 -23.88
N LYS A 213 7.16 -6.08 -23.96
CA LYS A 213 8.38 -5.27 -23.83
C LYS A 213 9.10 -5.52 -22.50
N ARG A 214 8.34 -5.58 -21.40
CA ARG A 214 8.90 -5.87 -20.08
C ARG A 214 9.45 -7.30 -20.00
N LEU A 215 8.71 -8.27 -20.51
CA LEU A 215 9.08 -9.67 -20.52
C LEU A 215 10.38 -9.87 -21.28
N GLN A 216 10.48 -9.32 -22.49
CA GLN A 216 11.68 -9.36 -23.31
C GLN A 216 12.88 -8.79 -22.56
N ALA A 217 12.75 -7.59 -21.97
CA ALA A 217 13.85 -6.98 -21.23
C ALA A 217 14.34 -7.84 -20.05
N LEU A 218 13.43 -8.54 -19.36
CA LEU A 218 13.81 -9.42 -18.26
C LEU A 218 14.42 -10.73 -18.75
N GLU A 219 13.89 -11.33 -19.81
CA GLU A 219 14.45 -12.53 -20.43
C GLU A 219 15.87 -12.28 -20.94
N ASP A 220 16.10 -11.14 -21.61
CA ASP A 220 17.42 -10.72 -22.09
C ASP A 220 18.40 -10.53 -20.93
N ALA A 221 17.98 -9.87 -19.84
CA ALA A 221 18.81 -9.69 -18.66
C ALA A 221 19.16 -11.05 -18.00
N ILE A 222 18.21 -11.98 -17.91
CA ILE A 222 18.43 -13.34 -17.41
C ILE A 222 19.41 -14.12 -18.30
N ILE A 223 19.31 -13.98 -19.63
CA ILE A 223 20.24 -14.61 -20.57
C ILE A 223 21.66 -14.09 -20.34
N LEU A 224 21.82 -12.78 -20.17
CA LEU A 224 23.12 -12.15 -19.89
C LEU A 224 23.67 -12.59 -18.53
N GLU A 225 22.85 -12.68 -17.48
CA GLU A 225 23.30 -13.19 -16.17
C GLU A 225 23.75 -14.67 -16.23
N ARG A 226 23.06 -15.48 -17.04
CA ARG A 226 23.50 -16.85 -17.33
C ARG A 226 24.83 -16.87 -18.08
N ALA A 227 25.04 -15.96 -19.03
CA ALA A 227 26.30 -15.81 -19.74
C ALA A 227 27.45 -15.39 -18.80
N VAL A 228 27.23 -14.41 -17.91
CA VAL A 228 28.16 -14.03 -16.84
C VAL A 228 28.50 -15.23 -15.95
N SER A 229 27.50 -16.03 -15.59
CA SER A 229 27.70 -17.24 -14.79
C SER A 229 28.53 -18.29 -15.53
N ARG A 230 28.35 -18.45 -16.85
CA ARG A 230 29.19 -19.32 -17.70
C ARG A 230 30.61 -18.80 -17.80
N TYR A 231 30.79 -17.50 -18.04
CA TYR A 231 32.11 -16.86 -18.08
C TYR A 231 32.89 -17.15 -16.79
N ARG A 232 32.25 -16.94 -15.63
CA ARG A 232 32.86 -17.21 -14.33
C ARG A 232 33.30 -18.67 -14.17
N LYS A 233 32.51 -19.63 -14.67
CA LYS A 233 32.87 -21.04 -14.62
C LYS A 233 34.07 -21.38 -15.51
N LEU A 234 34.24 -20.68 -16.64
CA LEU A 234 35.32 -20.94 -17.60
C LEU A 234 36.63 -20.21 -17.25
N HIS A 235 36.54 -18.97 -16.79
CA HIS A 235 37.69 -18.08 -16.56
C HIS A 235 38.07 -17.93 -15.08
N GLY A 236 37.29 -18.49 -14.15
CA GLY A 236 37.53 -18.42 -12.71
C GLY A 236 37.01 -17.15 -12.03
N ASP A 237 36.92 -16.04 -12.77
CA ASP A 237 36.35 -14.77 -12.28
C ASP A 237 35.25 -14.24 -13.21
N ARG A 238 34.48 -13.24 -12.73
CA ARG A 238 33.45 -12.56 -13.51
C ARG A 238 34.07 -11.64 -14.56
N PRO A 239 33.39 -11.41 -15.70
CA PRO A 239 33.86 -10.43 -16.67
C PRO A 239 33.81 -9.02 -16.05
N ALA A 240 34.77 -8.15 -16.37
CA ALA A 240 34.74 -6.77 -15.87
C ALA A 240 33.67 -5.94 -16.60
N THR A 241 33.39 -6.29 -17.86
CA THR A 241 32.34 -5.67 -18.68
C THR A 241 31.52 -6.72 -19.42
N LEU A 242 30.27 -6.40 -19.78
CA LEU A 242 29.46 -7.31 -20.60
C LEU A 242 30.05 -7.52 -22.01
N HIS A 243 30.89 -6.61 -22.49
CA HIS A 243 31.56 -6.75 -23.79
C HIS A 243 32.56 -7.91 -23.80
N GLU A 244 33.14 -8.28 -22.65
CA GLU A 244 34.01 -9.47 -22.56
C GLU A 244 33.25 -10.77 -22.82
N LEU A 245 31.94 -10.81 -22.63
CA LEU A 245 31.12 -11.97 -22.99
C LEU A 245 31.10 -12.18 -24.52
N VAL A 246 31.13 -11.08 -25.28
CA VAL A 246 31.22 -11.11 -26.75
C VAL A 246 32.63 -11.49 -27.17
N MET A 247 33.65 -10.86 -26.59
CA MET A 247 35.06 -11.12 -26.92
C MET A 247 35.50 -12.56 -26.61
N SER A 248 34.92 -13.18 -25.59
CA SER A 248 35.15 -14.58 -25.22
C SER A 248 34.29 -15.59 -26.01
N GLY A 249 33.39 -15.11 -26.88
CA GLY A 249 32.49 -15.96 -27.67
C GLY A 249 31.41 -16.67 -26.85
N ILE A 250 31.10 -16.19 -25.65
CA ILE A 250 30.04 -16.77 -24.79
C ILE A 250 28.65 -16.33 -25.24
N VAL A 251 28.58 -15.16 -25.87
CA VAL A 251 27.42 -14.63 -26.59
C VAL A 251 27.92 -14.04 -27.91
N ASP A 252 27.13 -14.16 -28.98
CA ASP A 252 27.52 -13.64 -30.30
C ASP A 252 27.47 -12.10 -30.33
N GLU A 253 26.42 -11.54 -29.72
CA GLU A 253 26.22 -10.11 -29.54
C GLU A 253 25.40 -9.84 -28.27
N LEU A 254 25.44 -8.60 -27.78
CA LEU A 254 24.57 -8.18 -26.69
C LEU A 254 23.17 -7.87 -27.24
N PRO A 255 22.09 -8.38 -26.64
CA PRO A 255 20.73 -8.10 -27.10
C PRO A 255 20.43 -6.61 -27.00
N TYR A 256 19.60 -6.10 -27.90
CA TYR A 256 19.12 -4.72 -27.83
C TYR A 256 18.25 -4.52 -26.58
N GLU A 257 18.51 -3.47 -25.79
CA GLU A 257 17.72 -3.18 -24.59
C GLU A 257 16.36 -2.55 -24.97
N PRO A 258 15.22 -3.20 -24.69
CA PRO A 258 13.93 -2.77 -25.24
C PRO A 258 13.52 -1.33 -24.88
N TYR A 259 13.96 -0.79 -23.75
CA TYR A 259 13.65 0.57 -23.32
C TYR A 259 14.64 1.63 -23.81
N GLY A 260 15.60 1.27 -24.66
CA GLY A 260 16.59 2.18 -25.24
C GLY A 260 17.70 2.60 -24.27
N GLY A 261 17.92 1.83 -23.21
CA GLY A 261 19.08 1.93 -22.34
C GLY A 261 20.26 1.07 -22.82
N GLU A 262 21.24 0.93 -21.93
CA GLU A 262 22.42 0.09 -22.14
C GLU A 262 22.50 -0.93 -21.01
N TRP A 263 22.95 -2.14 -21.36
CA TRP A 263 23.21 -3.19 -20.38
C TRP A 263 24.49 -2.91 -19.61
N TYR A 264 24.45 -3.11 -18.30
CA TYR A 264 25.63 -3.03 -17.46
C TYR A 264 25.60 -4.10 -16.37
N LEU A 265 26.81 -4.48 -15.93
CA LEU A 265 27.02 -5.48 -14.88
C LEU A 265 27.12 -4.78 -13.52
N MET A 266 26.32 -5.22 -12.56
CA MET A 266 26.38 -4.78 -11.17
C MET A 266 27.26 -5.71 -10.33
N GLU A 267 27.67 -5.20 -9.17
CA GLU A 267 28.29 -6.02 -8.12
C GLU A 267 27.42 -7.25 -7.81
N GLY A 268 28.07 -8.41 -7.66
CA GLY A 268 27.40 -9.70 -7.50
C GLY A 268 27.18 -10.49 -8.80
N GLY A 269 27.32 -9.85 -9.97
CA GLY A 269 27.14 -10.49 -11.28
C GLY A 269 25.72 -10.38 -11.84
N ARG A 270 24.93 -9.43 -11.32
CA ARG A 270 23.57 -9.14 -11.78
C ARG A 270 23.61 -8.19 -12.97
N VAL A 271 22.69 -8.35 -13.93
CA VAL A 271 22.62 -7.50 -15.12
C VAL A 271 21.48 -6.51 -14.99
N TYR A 272 21.77 -5.25 -15.30
CA TYR A 272 20.82 -4.14 -15.23
C TYR A 272 20.83 -3.33 -16.52
N SER A 273 19.76 -2.55 -16.72
CA SER A 273 19.66 -1.56 -17.78
C SER A 273 19.69 -0.15 -17.22
N THR A 274 20.38 0.77 -17.89
CA THR A 274 20.41 2.20 -17.53
C THR A 274 19.04 2.87 -17.58
N SER A 275 18.10 2.30 -18.35
CA SER A 275 16.69 2.75 -18.38
C SER A 275 15.89 2.31 -17.14
N ARG A 276 16.45 1.42 -16.31
CA ARG A 276 15.75 0.75 -15.19
C ARG A 276 14.47 0.03 -15.63
N PHE A 277 14.43 -0.38 -16.90
CA PHE A 277 13.26 -0.94 -17.57
C PHE A 277 12.06 0.02 -17.55
N VAL A 278 12.28 1.32 -17.71
CA VAL A 278 11.20 2.32 -17.76
C VAL A 278 11.36 3.15 -19.03
N ASP A 279 10.25 3.43 -19.71
CA ASP A 279 10.26 4.33 -20.85
C ASP A 279 10.74 5.71 -20.39
N ARG A 280 11.74 6.27 -21.08
CA ARG A 280 12.12 7.67 -20.85
C ARG A 280 10.91 8.53 -21.17
N ALA A 281 10.54 9.43 -20.25
CA ALA A 281 9.53 10.42 -20.55
C ALA A 281 9.98 11.20 -21.78
N CYS A 282 9.15 11.25 -22.84
CA CYS A 282 9.37 12.23 -23.90
C CYS A 282 9.52 13.60 -23.22
N PRO A 283 10.57 14.38 -23.51
CA PRO A 283 10.52 15.79 -23.16
C PRO A 283 9.24 16.33 -23.77
N LYS A 284 8.40 16.96 -22.93
CA LYS A 284 7.27 17.72 -23.44
C LYS A 284 7.89 18.87 -24.25
N ASN A 285 7.81 18.75 -25.58
CA ASN A 285 8.05 19.88 -26.48
C ASN A 285 7.02 20.97 -26.21
#